data_AF-A0A9X9AJ08-F1
#
_entry.id   AF-A0A9X9AJ08-F1
#
_cell.length_a   1.000
_cell.length_b   1.000
_cell.length_c   1.000
_cell.angle_alpha   90.00
_cell.angle_beta   90.00
_cell.angle_gamma   90.00
#
_symmetry.space_group_name_H-M   'P 1'
#
loop_
_entity.id
_entity.type
_entity.pdbx_description
1 polymer ?
#
loop_
_entity_poly.entity_id
_entity_poly.type
_entity_poly.pdbx_seq_one_letter_code
_entity_poly.pdbx_strand_id
1 'polypeptide(L)'
;CLVIPMVKVKKGWRCTSCKDFSKVAHEDAIRDYALLISTTCTNGNLKEFLHVSSGMVVNRILHTLNLPYTGNNKGRIYDLTSFQS
;
A
#
# COMPACT_ATOMS: atom_id res chain seq x y z
N CYS A 1 7.92 -16.61 -0.74
CA CYS A 1 9.16 -15.81 -0.65
C CYS A 1 8.95 -14.73 0.41
N LEU A 2 9.93 -14.41 1.27
CA LEU A 2 9.82 -13.39 2.34
C LEU A 2 10.55 -12.07 2.00
N VAL A 3 10.96 -11.89 0.74
CA VAL A 3 11.75 -10.74 0.30
C VAL A 3 10.84 -9.60 -0.17
N ILE A 4 11.03 -8.44 0.48
CA ILE A 4 10.10 -7.31 0.55
C ILE A 4 10.00 -6.46 -0.73
N PRO A 5 11.01 -6.31 -1.63
CA PRO A 5 10.81 -5.41 -2.76
C PRO A 5 10.04 -6.11 -3.89
N MET A 6 8.71 -6.05 -3.78
CA MET A 6 7.81 -6.30 -4.90
C MET A 6 7.62 -5.01 -5.68
N VAL A 7 7.80 -5.10 -7.00
CA VAL A 7 7.65 -3.94 -7.89
C VAL A 7 6.29 -3.98 -8.55
N LYS A 8 5.61 -2.83 -8.57
CA LYS A 8 4.34 -2.69 -9.30
C LYS A 8 4.59 -2.88 -10.80
N VAL A 9 3.92 -3.86 -11.39
CA VAL A 9 3.87 -4.10 -12.85
C VAL A 9 2.44 -3.95 -13.36
N LYS A 10 2.27 -3.83 -14.69
CA LYS A 10 0.95 -3.64 -15.34
C LYS A 10 -0.10 -4.64 -14.85
N LYS A 11 0.28 -5.91 -14.64
CA LYS A 11 -0.66 -6.95 -14.23
C LYS A 11 -0.92 -6.99 -12.72
N GLY A 12 -0.01 -6.49 -11.86
CA GLY A 12 -0.03 -6.75 -10.41
C GLY A 12 1.29 -6.36 -9.76
N TRP A 13 1.80 -7.18 -8.85
CA TRP A 13 3.07 -6.98 -8.15
C TRP A 13 3.99 -8.14 -8.45
N ARG A 14 5.25 -7.85 -8.80
CA ARG A 14 6.24 -8.87 -9.13
C ARG A 14 7.38 -8.83 -8.13
N CYS A 15 7.69 -9.97 -7.53
CA CYS A 15 8.87 -10.09 -6.70
C CYS A 15 10.12 -9.98 -7.59
N THR A 16 11.06 -9.14 -7.19
CA THR A 16 12.34 -8.98 -7.90
C THR A 16 13.26 -10.19 -7.73
N SER A 17 13.15 -10.90 -6.60
CA SER A 17 13.98 -12.08 -6.30
C SER A 17 13.46 -13.36 -6.94
N CYS A 18 12.23 -13.79 -6.63
CA CYS A 18 11.70 -15.07 -7.11
C CYS A 18 10.90 -14.96 -8.41
N LYS A 19 10.68 -13.74 -8.93
CA LYS A 19 9.87 -13.46 -10.13
C LYS A 19 8.39 -13.83 -10.03
N ASP A 20 7.93 -14.29 -8.87
CA ASP A 20 6.51 -14.57 -8.61
C ASP A 20 5.66 -13.32 -8.72
N PHE A 21 4.40 -13.57 -9.02
CA PHE A 21 3.40 -12.55 -9.23
C PHE A 21 2.30 -12.65 -8.18
N SER A 22 1.99 -11.53 -7.54
CA SER A 22 0.87 -11.42 -6.62
C SER A 22 -0.07 -10.31 -7.05
N LYS A 23 -1.37 -10.59 -6.96
CA LYS A 23 -2.41 -9.57 -7.13
C LYS A 23 -2.65 -8.80 -5.84
N VAL A 24 -2.43 -9.44 -4.68
CA VAL A 24 -2.78 -8.95 -3.34
C VAL A 24 -1.57 -8.44 -2.54
N ALA A 25 -0.36 -8.43 -3.10
CA ALA A 25 0.84 -7.97 -2.37
C ALA A 25 0.80 -6.51 -1.89
N HIS A 26 -0.12 -5.69 -2.42
CA HIS A 26 -0.34 -4.34 -1.90
C HIS A 26 -1.01 -4.36 -0.53
N GLU A 27 -1.82 -5.37 -0.22
CA GLU A 27 -2.48 -5.54 1.07
C GLU A 27 -1.44 -5.89 2.13
N ASP A 28 -0.56 -6.86 1.82
CA ASP A 28 0.56 -7.24 2.69
C ASP A 28 1.51 -6.06 2.94
N ALA A 29 1.87 -5.31 1.89
CA ALA A 29 2.71 -4.13 2.05
C ALA A 29 2.06 -3.03 2.91
N ILE A 30 0.73 -2.84 2.83
CA ILE A 30 0.03 -1.88 3.69
C ILE A 30 -0.04 -2.36 5.14
N ARG A 31 -0.19 -3.66 5.36
CA ARG A 31 -0.04 -4.25 6.71
C ARG A 31 1.36 -4.03 7.25
N ASP A 32 2.40 -4.27 6.45
CA ASP A 32 3.78 -4.01 6.85
C ASP A 32 4.00 -2.52 7.19
N TYR A 33 3.45 -1.60 6.41
CA TYR A 33 3.48 -0.17 6.73
C TYR A 33 2.82 0.12 8.10
N ALA A 34 1.66 -0.49 8.36
CA ALA A 34 0.93 -0.32 9.62
C ALA A 34 1.70 -0.84 10.85
N LEU A 35 2.46 -1.92 10.67
CA LEU A 35 3.24 -2.56 11.74
C LEU A 35 4.62 -1.92 11.95
N LEU A 36 5.26 -1.44 10.88
CA LEU A 36 6.65 -0.97 10.90
C LEU A 36 6.78 0.55 10.96
N ILE A 37 5.80 1.30 10.46
CA ILE A 37 5.92 2.76 10.24
C ILE A 37 4.83 3.53 11.01
N SER A 38 3.56 3.34 10.66
CA SER A 38 2.46 4.11 11.25
C SER A 38 1.11 3.49 10.96
N THR A 39 0.19 3.58 11.93
CA THR A 39 -1.23 3.22 11.79
C THR A 39 -2.04 4.21 10.97
N THR A 40 -1.45 5.33 10.58
CA THR A 40 -2.11 6.32 9.74
C THR A 40 -1.23 6.67 8.54
N CYS A 41 -1.84 6.84 7.38
CA CYS A 41 -1.12 7.13 6.16
C CYS A 41 -1.85 8.11 5.26
N THR A 42 -1.09 8.85 4.45
CA THR A 42 -1.64 9.62 3.32
C THR A 42 -1.34 8.90 2.02
N ASN A 43 -2.00 9.33 0.93
CA ASN A 43 -1.65 8.87 -0.42
C ASN A 43 -0.16 9.09 -0.72
N GLY A 44 0.41 10.21 -0.26
CA GLY A 44 1.84 10.51 -0.44
C GLY A 44 2.75 9.51 0.27
N ASN A 45 2.45 9.16 1.53
CA ASN A 45 3.25 8.21 2.28
C ASN A 45 3.25 6.82 1.63
N LEU A 46 2.07 6.32 1.24
CA LEU A 46 1.97 5.03 0.57
C LEU A 46 2.60 5.05 -0.82
N LYS A 47 2.53 6.18 -1.53
CA LYS A 47 3.18 6.32 -2.83
C LYS A 47 4.69 6.10 -2.72
N GLU A 48 5.31 6.72 -1.73
CA GLU A 48 6.75 6.61 -1.47
C GLU A 48 7.11 5.20 -0.99
N PHE A 49 6.38 4.69 0.00
CA PHE A 49 6.62 3.36 0.57
C PHE A 49 6.45 2.22 -0.45
N LEU A 50 5.39 2.26 -1.25
CA LEU A 50 5.11 1.25 -2.26
C LEU A 50 5.95 1.43 -3.54
N HIS A 51 6.81 2.45 -3.59
CA HIS A 51 7.61 2.84 -4.75
C HIS A 51 6.77 3.00 -6.04
N VAL A 52 5.58 3.60 -5.91
CA VAL A 52 4.65 3.78 -7.02
C VAL A 52 4.76 5.20 -7.58
N SER A 53 4.95 5.34 -8.89
CA SER A 53 5.08 6.67 -9.52
C SER A 53 3.78 7.47 -9.56
N SER A 54 2.63 6.79 -9.57
CA SER A 54 1.30 7.40 -9.72
C SER A 54 0.46 7.33 -8.45
N GLY A 55 0.06 8.49 -7.93
CA GLY A 55 -0.88 8.58 -6.80
C GLY A 55 -2.27 8.02 -7.11
N MET A 56 -2.65 7.92 -8.39
CA MET A 56 -3.90 7.29 -8.80
C MET A 56 -3.91 5.78 -8.49
N VAL A 57 -2.77 5.10 -8.62
CA VAL A 57 -2.65 3.68 -8.28
C VAL A 57 -2.83 3.49 -6.78
N VAL A 58 -2.23 4.36 -5.97
CA VAL A 58 -2.39 4.36 -4.52
C VAL A 58 -3.85 4.62 -4.12
N ASN A 59 -4.51 5.59 -4.76
CA ASN A 59 -5.94 5.85 -4.52
C ASN A 59 -6.80 4.62 -4.86
N ARG A 60 -6.51 3.90 -5.95
CA ARG A 60 -7.23 2.66 -6.27
C ARG A 60 -7.01 1.60 -5.20
N ILE A 61 -5.78 1.40 -4.73
CA ILE A 61 -5.47 0.46 -3.65
C ILE A 61 -6.25 0.80 -2.38
N LEU A 62 -6.20 2.06 -1.95
CA LEU A 62 -6.90 2.56 -0.77
C LEU A 62 -8.42 2.39 -0.89
N HIS A 63 -8.98 2.63 -2.08
CA HIS A 63 -10.40 2.39 -2.36
C HIS A 63 -10.76 0.90 -2.34
N THR A 64 -9.91 0.02 -2.91
CA THR A 64 -10.14 -1.43 -2.89
C THR A 64 -10.13 -1.99 -1.47
N LEU A 65 -9.26 -1.47 -0.61
CA LEU A 65 -9.18 -1.86 0.80
C LEU A 65 -10.29 -1.28 1.68
N ASN A 66 -11.12 -0.38 1.13
CA ASN A 66 -12.24 0.25 1.82
C ASN A 66 -11.86 0.81 3.21
N LEU A 67 -10.70 1.46 3.29
CA LEU A 67 -10.15 1.93 4.55
C LEU A 67 -10.89 3.15 5.08
N PRO A 68 -11.14 3.23 6.41
CA PRO A 68 -11.65 4.43 7.03
C PRO A 68 -10.65 5.57 6.81
N TYR A 69 -11.17 6.77 6.60
CA TYR A 69 -10.34 7.96 6.44
C TYR A 69 -11.00 9.19 7.05
N THR A 70 -10.17 10.16 7.39
CA THR A 70 -10.60 11.48 7.86
C THR A 70 -9.96 12.57 7.02
N GLY A 71 -10.56 13.77 7.01
CA GLY A 71 -10.09 14.91 6.22
C GLY A 71 -10.52 14.89 4.75
N ASN A 72 -10.12 15.92 4.01
CA ASN A 72 -10.59 16.16 2.65
C ASN A 72 -9.41 16.42 1.69
N ASN A 73 -9.52 15.93 0.45
CA ASN A 73 -8.53 16.10 -0.62
C ASN A 73 -7.09 15.77 -0.20
N LYS A 74 -6.19 16.76 -0.18
CA LYS A 74 -4.77 16.63 0.19
C LYS A 74 -4.56 16.28 1.67
N GLY A 75 -5.53 16.63 2.53
CA GLY A 75 -5.49 16.33 3.97
C GLY A 75 -6.18 15.01 4.32
N ARG A 76 -6.49 14.15 3.34
CA ARG A 76 -7.12 12.86 3.59
C ARG A 76 -6.10 11.90 4.21
N ILE A 77 -6.38 11.47 5.43
CA ILE A 77 -5.58 10.53 6.21
C ILE A 77 -6.39 9.25 6.33
N TYR A 78 -5.79 8.12 5.94
CA TYR A 78 -6.37 6.80 6.03
C TYR A 78 -5.90 6.13 7.31
N ASP A 79 -6.82 5.42 7.95
CA ASP A 79 -6.60 4.68 9.18
C ASP A 79 -6.36 3.19 8.86
N LEU A 80 -5.23 2.70 9.36
CA LEU A 80 -4.70 1.35 9.18
C LEU A 80 -4.72 0.55 10.49
N THR A 81 -5.38 1.03 11.55
CA THR A 81 -5.42 0.37 12.86
C THR A 81 -6.03 -1.03 12.78
N SER A 82 -6.90 -1.28 11.79
CA SER A 82 -7.46 -2.60 11.50
C SER A 82 -6.42 -3.67 11.10
N PHE A 83 -5.19 -3.28 10.78
CA PHE A 83 -4.11 -4.21 10.41
C PHE A 83 -3.20 -4.61 11.58
N GLN A 84 -3.42 -4.07 12.77
CA GLN A 84 -2.62 -4.39 13.97
C GLN A 84 -3.19 -5.53 14.83
N SER A 85 -4.40 -6.01 14.53
CA SER A 85 -5.11 -7.05 15.30
C SER A 85 -4.69 -8.47 14.94
#